data_AF-A0A6P2D9E1-F1
#
_entry.id   AF-A0A6P2D9E1-F1
#
_cell.length_a   1.000
_cell.length_b   1.000
_cell.length_c   1.000
_cell.angle_alpha   90.00
_cell.angle_beta   90.00
_cell.angle_gamma   90.00
#
_symmetry.space_group_name_H-M   'P 1'
#
loop_
_entity.id
_entity.type
_entity.pdbx_description
1 polymer ?
#
loop_
_entity_poly.entity_id
_entity_poly.type
_entity_poly.pdbx_seq_one_letter_code
_entity_poly.pdbx_strand_id
1 'polypeptide(L)'
;MRLPPVPQHKLGDQKTKNDHFADLRTAAHGRGLCPKAVLFDGWYASVENLKRVRNFGWTFVTRLKSNRKVRIDHGEPNALSEQTIASSGTVVWVPGFGEVRVFRVVAPNGDTTHWGTNDLGMNERPHAPEPGTRSPSWSGG
;
A
#
# COMPACT_ATOMS: atom_id res chain seq x y z
N MET A 1 -14.20 -51.76 -22.19
CA MET A 1 -15.18 -50.74 -21.76
C MET A 1 -14.38 -49.56 -21.19
N ARG A 2 -14.26 -48.44 -21.93
CA ARG A 2 -13.44 -47.28 -21.54
C ARG A 2 -14.36 -46.30 -20.80
N LEU A 3 -14.05 -45.97 -19.55
CA LEU A 3 -14.77 -44.94 -18.81
C LEU A 3 -14.56 -43.57 -19.51
N PRO A 4 -15.59 -42.72 -19.59
CA PRO A 4 -15.39 -41.36 -20.12
C PRO A 4 -14.46 -40.57 -19.17
N PRO A 5 -13.66 -39.63 -19.69
CA PRO A 5 -12.90 -38.73 -18.85
C PRO A 5 -13.87 -37.89 -18.02
N VAL A 6 -13.77 -38.01 -16.69
CA VAL A 6 -14.50 -37.13 -15.78
C VAL A 6 -13.95 -35.72 -16.00
N PRO A 7 -14.78 -34.72 -16.35
CA PRO A 7 -14.30 -33.35 -16.42
C PRO A 7 -13.84 -32.97 -15.01
N GLN A 8 -12.55 -32.68 -14.84
CA GLN A 8 -12.08 -31.97 -13.65
C GLN A 8 -12.51 -30.51 -13.77
N HIS A 9 -13.81 -30.24 -13.68
CA HIS A 9 -14.27 -28.92 -13.30
C HIS A 9 -13.87 -28.74 -11.83
N LYS A 10 -12.69 -28.18 -11.59
CA LYS A 10 -12.51 -27.37 -10.39
C LYS A 10 -13.58 -26.30 -10.49
N LEU A 11 -14.68 -26.45 -9.74
CA LEU A 11 -15.51 -25.31 -9.37
C LEU A 11 -14.60 -24.38 -8.55
N GLY A 12 -13.81 -23.56 -9.25
CA GLY A 12 -13.37 -22.32 -8.68
C GLY A 12 -14.66 -21.56 -8.39
N ASP A 13 -14.90 -21.27 -7.11
CA ASP A 13 -15.87 -20.26 -6.70
C ASP A 13 -15.69 -19.08 -7.68
N GLN A 14 -16.74 -18.60 -8.36
CA GLN A 14 -16.65 -17.56 -9.41
C GLN A 14 -16.17 -16.20 -8.88
N LYS A 15 -15.58 -16.20 -7.69
CA LYS A 15 -14.97 -15.12 -6.97
C LYS A 15 -13.65 -14.74 -7.61
N THR A 16 -13.53 -13.46 -7.91
CA THR A 16 -12.27 -12.87 -8.29
C THR A 16 -11.32 -12.83 -7.08
N LYS A 17 -10.02 -12.63 -7.31
CA LYS A 17 -9.06 -12.41 -6.20
C LYS A 17 -9.45 -11.22 -5.30
N ASN A 18 -10.20 -10.24 -5.82
CA ASN A 18 -10.73 -9.12 -5.04
C ASN A 18 -11.87 -9.55 -4.10
N ASP A 19 -12.65 -10.56 -4.50
CA ASP A 19 -13.71 -11.11 -3.67
C ASP A 19 -13.13 -11.93 -2.53
N HIS A 20 -12.08 -12.71 -2.78
CA HIS A 20 -11.33 -13.37 -1.71
C HIS A 20 -10.69 -12.37 -0.73
N PHE A 21 -10.17 -11.23 -1.21
CA PHE A 21 -9.66 -10.18 -0.32
C PHE A 21 -10.77 -9.56 0.54
N ALA A 22 -11.96 -9.36 -0.03
CA ALA A 22 -13.12 -8.89 0.73
C ALA A 22 -13.61 -9.93 1.75
N ASP A 23 -13.67 -11.21 1.39
CA ASP A 23 -14.06 -12.29 2.28
C ASP A 23 -13.12 -12.40 3.48
N LEU A 24 -11.79 -12.31 3.25
CA LEU A 24 -10.80 -12.30 4.33
C LEU A 24 -11.01 -11.13 5.29
N ARG A 25 -11.37 -9.96 4.77
CA ARG A 25 -11.64 -8.79 5.61
C ARG A 25 -12.96 -8.92 6.37
N THR A 26 -14.02 -9.39 5.73
CA THR A 26 -15.32 -9.64 6.37
C THR A 26 -15.18 -10.69 7.47
N ALA A 27 -14.43 -11.76 7.22
CA ALA A 27 -14.13 -12.77 8.23
C ALA A 27 -13.31 -12.21 9.40
N ALA A 28 -12.32 -11.34 9.12
CA ALA A 28 -11.54 -10.68 10.17
C ALA A 28 -12.42 -9.77 11.05
N HIS A 29 -13.27 -8.95 10.43
CA HIS A 29 -14.22 -8.10 11.14
C HIS A 29 -15.25 -8.92 11.94
N GLY A 30 -15.79 -10.00 11.34
CA GLY A 30 -16.71 -10.92 12.02
C GLY A 30 -16.08 -11.67 13.21
N ARG A 31 -14.75 -11.80 13.22
CA ARG A 31 -13.97 -12.33 14.36
C ARG A 31 -13.63 -11.26 15.41
N GLY A 32 -14.13 -10.03 15.26
CA GLY A 32 -13.90 -8.92 16.17
C GLY A 32 -12.48 -8.33 16.08
N LEU A 33 -11.75 -8.57 14.99
CA LEU A 33 -10.44 -7.94 14.81
C LEU A 33 -10.63 -6.45 14.54
N CYS A 34 -10.02 -5.62 15.38
CA CYS A 34 -9.96 -4.16 15.22
C CYS A 34 -8.51 -3.70 14.96
N PRO A 35 -7.91 -4.08 13.81
CA PRO A 35 -6.56 -3.65 13.48
C PRO A 35 -6.53 -2.13 13.29
N LYS A 36 -5.53 -1.47 13.87
CA LYS A 36 -5.29 -0.04 13.62
C LYS A 36 -4.90 0.23 12.16
N ALA A 37 -4.16 -0.69 11.54
CA ALA A 37 -3.80 -0.62 10.13
C ALA A 37 -3.73 -2.01 9.50
N VAL A 38 -4.01 -2.10 8.21
CA VAL A 38 -3.86 -3.31 7.38
C VAL A 38 -2.82 -3.07 6.30
N LEU A 39 -1.79 -3.91 6.30
CA LEU A 39 -0.75 -3.94 5.28
C LEU A 39 -1.10 -5.01 4.24
N PHE A 40 -1.12 -4.64 2.97
CA PHE A 40 -1.35 -5.60 1.88
C PHE A 40 -0.52 -5.27 0.64
N ASP A 41 -0.45 -6.24 -0.27
CA ASP A 41 0.34 -6.12 -1.49
C ASP A 41 -0.29 -5.15 -2.50
N GLY A 42 0.57 -4.43 -3.24
CA GLY A 42 0.15 -3.43 -4.22
C GLY A 42 -0.69 -3.95 -5.37
N TRP A 43 -0.70 -5.26 -5.64
CA TRP A 43 -1.62 -5.88 -6.59
C TRP A 43 -3.08 -5.72 -6.20
N TYR A 44 -3.37 -5.59 -4.90
CA TYR A 44 -4.72 -5.38 -4.37
C TYR A 44 -5.07 -3.89 -4.20
N ALA A 45 -4.19 -2.95 -4.58
CA ALA A 45 -4.42 -1.51 -4.44
C ALA A 45 -5.40 -0.92 -5.47
N SER A 46 -6.46 -1.65 -5.84
CA SER A 46 -7.56 -1.10 -6.64
C SER A 46 -8.34 -0.06 -5.82
N VAL A 47 -8.87 0.98 -6.48
CA VAL A 47 -9.65 2.03 -5.79
C VAL A 47 -10.81 1.43 -5.00
N GLU A 48 -11.45 0.40 -5.54
CA GLU A 48 -12.52 -0.32 -4.87
C GLU A 48 -12.04 -0.99 -3.58
N ASN A 49 -10.90 -1.69 -3.61
CA ASN A 49 -10.34 -2.33 -2.42
C ASN A 49 -9.92 -1.29 -1.36
N LEU A 50 -9.36 -0.15 -1.78
CA LEU A 50 -9.01 0.95 -0.86
C LEU A 50 -10.26 1.52 -0.16
N LYS A 51 -11.33 1.82 -0.91
CA LYS A 51 -12.61 2.27 -0.35
C LYS A 51 -13.19 1.25 0.61
N ARG A 52 -13.16 -0.01 0.18
CA ARG A 52 -13.60 -1.15 0.97
C ARG A 52 -12.87 -1.16 2.32
N VAL A 53 -11.54 -0.96 2.40
CA VAL A 53 -10.82 -0.91 3.70
C VAL A 53 -11.22 0.31 4.52
N ARG A 54 -11.31 1.49 3.88
CA ARG A 54 -11.74 2.74 4.52
C ARG A 54 -13.14 2.63 5.14
N ASN A 55 -14.06 1.92 4.50
CA ASN A 55 -15.44 1.75 4.98
C ASN A 55 -15.53 0.96 6.29
N PHE A 56 -14.53 0.14 6.64
CA PHE A 56 -14.44 -0.51 7.95
C PHE A 56 -13.78 0.39 9.01
N GLY A 57 -13.42 1.63 8.65
CA GLY A 57 -12.73 2.57 9.55
C GLY A 57 -11.25 2.23 9.76
N TRP A 58 -10.67 1.36 8.92
CA TRP A 58 -9.29 0.92 9.07
C TRP A 58 -8.33 1.76 8.25
N THR A 59 -7.12 1.95 8.77
CA THR A 59 -6.01 2.48 7.98
C THR A 59 -5.46 1.39 7.06
N PHE A 60 -5.15 1.69 5.81
CA PHE A 60 -4.36 0.82 4.96
C PHE A 60 -2.95 1.35 4.79
N VAL A 61 -2.03 0.43 4.56
CA VAL A 61 -0.71 0.73 4.01
C VAL A 61 -0.49 -0.26 2.87
N THR A 62 -0.17 0.23 1.68
CA THR A 62 0.04 -0.62 0.50
C THR A 62 1.05 -0.01 -0.44
N ARG A 63 1.69 -0.84 -1.27
CA ARG A 63 2.51 -0.34 -2.37
C ARG A 63 1.62 0.20 -3.49
N LEU A 64 1.99 1.36 -4.03
CA LEU A 64 1.39 1.94 -5.23
C LEU A 64 2.34 1.73 -6.41
N LYS A 65 1.78 1.30 -7.55
CA LYS A 65 2.56 1.20 -8.79
C LYS A 65 2.91 2.61 -9.29
N SER A 66 4.10 2.76 -9.84
CA SER A 66 4.62 4.04 -10.34
C SER A 66 3.75 4.69 -11.42
N ASN A 67 3.03 3.88 -12.21
CA ASN A 67 2.09 4.36 -13.24
C ASN A 67 0.70 4.74 -12.69
N ARG A 68 0.49 4.70 -11.36
CA ARG A 68 -0.76 5.14 -10.76
C ARG A 68 -0.93 6.64 -11.01
N LYS A 69 -2.05 7.04 -11.61
CA LYS A 69 -2.38 8.46 -11.75
C LYS A 69 -2.74 9.05 -10.40
N VAL A 70 -2.04 10.12 -10.02
CA VAL A 70 -2.27 10.90 -8.81
C VAL A 70 -2.11 12.38 -9.11
N ARG A 71 -2.77 13.20 -8.30
CA ARG A 71 -2.67 14.66 -8.37
C ARG A 71 -2.09 15.18 -7.07
N ILE A 72 -1.12 16.08 -7.15
CA ILE A 72 -0.69 16.89 -6.01
C ILE A 72 -1.47 18.21 -6.07
N ASP A 73 -2.05 18.63 -4.94
CA ASP A 73 -2.86 19.84 -4.82
C ASP A 73 -3.96 19.96 -5.91
N HIS A 74 -3.99 21.09 -6.61
CA HIS A 74 -4.88 21.40 -7.72
C HIS A 74 -4.24 21.17 -9.10
N GLY A 75 -3.11 20.47 -9.18
CA GLY A 75 -2.41 20.20 -10.44
C GLY A 75 -3.11 19.18 -11.34
N GLU A 76 -2.46 18.82 -12.45
CA GLU A 76 -2.98 17.76 -13.33
C GLU A 76 -2.67 16.35 -12.79
N PRO A 77 -3.56 15.36 -12.98
CA PRO A 77 -3.29 13.98 -12.61
C PRO A 77 -2.21 13.34 -13.50
N ASN A 78 -1.00 13.18 -12.97
CA ASN A 78 0.13 12.53 -13.64
C ASN A 78 0.52 11.21 -12.98
N ALA A 79 1.42 10.45 -13.61
CA ALA A 79 1.92 9.21 -13.03
C ALA A 79 2.69 9.51 -11.73
N LEU A 80 2.60 8.62 -10.75
CA LEU A 80 3.24 8.78 -9.46
C LEU A 80 4.78 8.89 -9.58
N SER A 81 5.40 8.24 -10.59
CA SER A 81 6.83 8.42 -10.91
C SER A 81 7.21 9.79 -11.45
N GLU A 82 6.26 10.51 -12.04
CA GLU A 82 6.48 11.86 -12.60
C GLU A 82 6.23 12.95 -11.55
N GLN A 83 5.65 12.58 -10.41
CA GLN A 83 5.34 13.47 -9.31
C GLN A 83 6.50 13.53 -8.32
N THR A 84 6.74 14.71 -7.74
CA THR A 84 7.75 14.89 -6.70
C THR A 84 7.24 14.39 -5.35
N ILE A 85 7.42 13.09 -5.09
CA ILE A 85 7.06 12.46 -3.81
C ILE A 85 8.26 12.49 -2.86
N ALA A 86 8.09 13.11 -1.70
CA ALA A 86 9.09 13.16 -0.65
C ALA A 86 9.16 11.84 0.13
N SER A 87 10.34 11.51 0.67
CA SER A 87 10.50 10.37 1.59
C SER A 87 9.75 10.59 2.91
N SER A 88 9.68 11.83 3.38
CA SER A 88 8.88 12.26 4.55
C SER A 88 7.36 12.15 4.33
N GLY A 89 6.94 11.84 3.10
CA GLY A 89 5.55 11.66 2.70
C GLY A 89 4.94 12.91 2.09
N THR A 90 4.21 12.71 0.99
CA THR A 90 3.47 13.74 0.26
C THR A 90 2.00 13.37 0.23
N VAL A 91 1.11 14.31 0.57
CA VAL A 91 -0.33 14.10 0.39
C VAL A 91 -0.68 14.28 -1.08
N VAL A 92 -1.32 13.27 -1.65
CA VAL A 92 -1.76 13.26 -3.05
C VAL A 92 -3.23 12.86 -3.12
N TRP A 93 -3.92 13.35 -4.13
CA TRP A 93 -5.27 12.94 -4.46
C TRP A 93 -5.25 11.81 -5.49
N VAL A 94 -5.85 10.67 -5.13
CA VAL A 94 -6.05 9.52 -6.02
C VAL A 94 -7.44 9.61 -6.65
N PRO A 95 -7.55 9.69 -7.99
CA PRO A 95 -8.83 9.72 -8.67
C PRO A 95 -9.76 8.57 -8.28
N GLY A 96 -10.98 8.94 -7.90
CA GLY A 96 -12.00 8.00 -7.47
C GLY A 96 -11.86 7.48 -6.04
N PHE A 97 -10.77 7.75 -5.32
CA PHE A 97 -10.62 7.40 -3.89
C PHE A 97 -10.68 8.63 -2.98
N GLY A 98 -9.84 9.64 -3.23
CA GLY A 98 -9.62 10.78 -2.35
C GLY A 98 -8.15 10.96 -1.99
N GLU A 99 -7.90 11.70 -0.92
CA GLU A 99 -6.54 11.98 -0.43
C GLU A 99 -5.90 10.75 0.21
N VAL A 100 -4.62 10.56 -0.10
CA VAL A 100 -3.74 9.56 0.51
C VAL A 100 -2.38 10.20 0.74
N ARG A 101 -1.67 9.77 1.77
CA ARG A 101 -0.27 10.12 1.96
C ARG A 101 0.62 9.05 1.33
N VAL A 102 1.57 9.49 0.50
CA VAL A 102 2.48 8.62 -0.23
C VAL A 102 3.92 8.90 0.16
N PHE A 103 4.66 7.85 0.49
CA PHE A 103 6.08 7.89 0.81
C PHE A 103 6.88 7.29 -0.33
N ARG A 104 7.97 7.97 -0.70
CA ARG A 104 8.95 7.43 -1.63
C ARG A 104 10.06 6.75 -0.83
N VAL A 105 10.25 5.45 -1.05
CA VAL A 105 11.32 4.65 -0.45
C VAL A 105 12.28 4.22 -1.54
N VAL A 106 13.55 4.60 -1.41
CA VAL A 106 14.62 4.20 -2.32
C VAL A 106 15.41 3.08 -1.63
N ALA A 107 15.40 1.90 -2.24
CA ALA A 107 16.19 0.77 -1.76
C ALA A 107 17.70 1.01 -2.03
N PRO A 108 18.61 0.36 -1.29
CA PRO A 108 20.07 0.53 -1.48
C PRO A 108 20.55 0.21 -2.91
N ASN A 109 19.81 -0.62 -3.65
CA ASN A 109 20.08 -0.96 -5.04
C ASN A 109 19.57 0.09 -6.05
N GLY A 110 18.98 1.19 -5.59
CA GLY A 110 18.41 2.26 -6.43
C GLY A 110 16.94 2.07 -6.79
N ASP A 111 16.32 0.93 -6.46
CA ASP A 111 14.91 0.70 -6.76
C ASP A 111 14.01 1.64 -5.95
N THR A 112 13.14 2.37 -6.63
CA THR A 112 12.17 3.26 -5.98
C THR A 112 10.82 2.55 -5.82
N THR A 113 10.36 2.43 -4.58
CA THR A 113 9.01 1.99 -4.24
C THR A 113 8.19 3.10 -3.63
N HIS A 114 6.90 3.08 -3.88
CA HIS A 114 5.96 4.08 -3.37
C HIS A 114 4.95 3.39 -2.46
N TRP A 115 4.83 3.90 -1.24
CA TRP A 115 3.92 3.38 -0.22
C TRP A 115 2.81 4.38 0.02
N GLY A 116 1.55 3.96 -0.07
CA GLY A 116 0.38 4.81 0.15
C GLY A 116 -0.40 4.41 1.40
N THR A 117 -0.92 5.40 2.11
CA THR A 117 -1.82 5.24 3.26
C THR A 117 -2.96 6.26 3.24
N ASN A 118 -4.10 5.92 3.83
CA ASN A 118 -5.19 6.88 4.10
C ASN A 118 -5.03 7.65 5.42
N ASP A 119 -3.98 7.37 6.20
CA ASP A 119 -3.63 8.20 7.36
C ASP A 119 -2.74 9.37 6.91
N LEU A 120 -3.35 10.56 6.77
CA LEU A 120 -2.65 11.76 6.33
C LEU A 120 -1.65 12.28 7.39
N GLY A 121 -1.83 11.92 8.65
CA GLY A 121 -0.93 12.28 9.75
C GLY A 121 0.25 11.34 9.90
N MET A 122 0.28 10.22 9.18
CA MET A 122 1.37 9.25 9.24
C MET A 122 2.68 9.91 8.80
N ASN A 123 3.70 9.88 9.65
CA ASN A 123 5.03 10.36 9.32
C ASN A 123 5.99 9.17 9.26
N GLU A 124 7.03 9.28 8.43
CA GLU A 124 8.18 8.40 8.52
C GLU A 124 8.72 8.51 9.96
N ARG A 125 8.83 7.39 10.68
CA ARG A 125 9.58 7.42 11.95
C ARG A 125 11.01 7.82 11.60
N PRO A 126 11.63 8.79 12.30
CA PRO A 126 13.05 9.06 12.10
C PRO A 126 13.78 7.72 12.18
N HIS A 127 14.51 7.38 11.13
CA HIS A 127 15.44 6.26 11.17
C HIS A 127 16.33 6.52 12.39
N ALA A 128 16.20 5.69 13.43
CA ALA A 128 17.15 5.76 14.53
C ALA A 128 18.53 5.60 13.91
N PRO A 129 19.51 6.49 14.20
CA PRO A 129 20.84 6.33 13.65
C PRO A 129 21.31 4.91 13.95
N GLU A 130 21.81 4.21 12.92
CA GLU A 130 22.29 2.85 13.08
C GLU A 130 23.23 2.78 14.29
N PRO A 131 23.07 1.80 15.20
CA PRO A 131 24.02 1.59 16.30
C PRO A 131 25.35 1.10 15.71
N GLY A 132 26.15 2.02 15.18
CA GLY A 132 27.36 1.69 14.44
C GLY A 132 28.15 2.88 13.89
N THR A 133 27.58 4.08 13.78
CA THR A 133 28.37 5.25 13.37
C THR A 133 29.18 5.77 14.57
N ARG A 134 30.34 5.16 14.82
CA ARG A 134 31.41 5.80 15.61
C ARG A 134 31.69 7.16 14.98
N SER A 135 31.41 8.23 15.72
CA SER A 135 31.93 9.56 15.42
C SER A 135 33.46 9.48 15.33
N PRO A 136 34.11 10.12 14.34
CA PRO A 136 35.55 10.26 14.36
C PRO A 136 35.93 11.15 15.55
N SER A 137 36.88 10.65 16.33
CA SER A 137 37.54 11.33 17.43
C SER A 137 38.08 12.69 17.01
N TRP A 138 37.84 13.72 17.80
CA TRP A 138 38.70 14.89 17.85
C TRP A 138 39.39 14.95 19.21
N SER A 139 40.70 14.73 19.19
CA SER A 139 41.66 15.07 20.22
C SER A 139 41.96 16.57 20.15
N GLY A 140 41.95 17.26 21.30
CA GLY A 140 42.45 18.62 21.42
C GLY A 140 42.30 19.14 22.85
N GLY A 141 43.44 19.34 23.53
CA GLY A 141 43.54 19.97 24.85
C GLY A 141 44.51 19.25 25.76
#